data_AF-A0A942UD99-F1
#
_entry.id   AF-A0A942UD99-F1
#
_cell.length_a   1.000
_cell.length_b   1.000
_cell.length_c   1.000
_cell.angle_alpha   90.00
_cell.angle_beta   90.00
_cell.angle_gamma   90.00
#
_symmetry.space_group_name_H-M   'P 1'
#
loop_
_entity.id
_entity.type
_entity.pdbx_description
1 polymer ?
#
loop_
_entity_poly.entity_id
_entity_poly.type
_entity_poly.pdbx_seq_one_letter_code
_entity_poly.pdbx_strand_id
1 'polypeptide(L)'
;MVLEGYKVTSGYGFIRDPFGGRQNVFHAGIDLVKEHKAPIYAFLEGTVVFGGFGQTGSGLGGYGNVVLIEDLNGYGHLYAHLDSVAVATGAHVSKGQMIGRQGATGQVTGSHLHYEIRRETSPSYGWSTDKASSTIDPIIYLQSLKEKDETTENKPSQHENIPPIQITKYQVKNETSGYVTAADAKAGKNKKTTVKPGLYFVYKTSGGMINVTTKNGTPGSWINPNEIGSATFKVSQKVKIKSNATKYSRSNVSIPRQYKNKYYTIQQVGNEDVLIKELYSWIKKVDLQ
;
A
#
# COMPACT_ATOMS: atom_id res chain seq x y z
N MET A 1 0.02 11.62 24.45
CA MET A 1 -0.79 10.90 23.42
C MET A 1 -0.62 11.60 22.06
N VAL A 2 -0.55 10.88 20.92
CA VAL A 2 -0.32 11.50 19.59
C VAL A 2 -1.38 12.56 19.23
N LEU A 3 -2.63 12.38 19.69
CA LEU A 3 -3.73 13.33 19.51
C LEU A 3 -3.97 14.22 20.75
N GLU A 4 -3.02 14.28 21.68
CA GLU A 4 -3.17 15.08 22.90
C GLU A 4 -3.33 16.57 22.56
N GLY A 5 -4.32 17.18 23.21
CA GLY A 5 -4.73 18.56 22.97
C GLY A 5 -5.62 18.78 21.75
N TYR A 6 -5.99 17.74 20.98
CA TYR A 6 -7.03 17.85 19.96
C TYR A 6 -8.39 17.37 20.48
N LYS A 7 -9.46 18.04 20.07
CA LYS A 7 -10.83 17.52 20.17
C LYS A 7 -11.20 16.87 18.84
N VAL A 8 -11.60 15.59 18.86
CA VAL A 8 -12.19 14.94 17.68
C VAL A 8 -13.62 15.46 17.49
N THR A 9 -13.91 16.06 16.34
CA THR A 9 -15.24 16.62 16.02
C THR A 9 -16.01 15.82 14.99
N SER A 10 -15.31 15.03 14.17
CA SER A 10 -15.92 14.12 13.21
C SER A 10 -15.06 12.86 13.06
N GLY A 11 -15.71 11.71 12.99
CA GLY A 11 -15.07 10.39 12.89
C GLY A 11 -14.97 9.87 11.45
N TYR A 12 -14.19 8.80 11.29
CA TYR A 12 -14.03 8.08 10.03
C TYR A 12 -15.30 7.29 9.67
N GLY A 13 -15.62 7.20 8.38
CA GLY A 13 -16.74 6.38 7.88
C GLY A 13 -17.93 7.19 7.38
N PHE A 14 -19.11 6.56 7.31
CA PHE A 14 -20.32 7.22 6.81
C PHE A 14 -20.86 8.23 7.83
N ILE A 15 -20.91 9.50 7.42
CA ILE A 15 -21.48 10.61 8.20
C ILE A 15 -22.61 11.28 7.42
N ARG A 16 -23.44 12.05 8.11
CA ARG A 16 -24.41 12.94 7.45
C ARG A 16 -23.64 14.01 6.68
N ASP A 17 -24.11 14.36 5.48
CA ASP A 17 -23.49 15.40 4.66
C ASP A 17 -23.32 16.73 5.46
N PRO A 18 -22.07 17.19 5.66
CA PRO A 18 -21.78 18.38 6.46
C PRO A 18 -22.22 19.69 5.78
N PHE A 19 -22.55 19.66 4.48
CA PHE A 19 -23.06 20.80 3.71
C PHE A 19 -24.59 20.76 3.52
N GLY A 20 -25.29 19.89 4.26
CA GLY A 20 -26.76 19.87 4.31
C GLY A 20 -27.44 19.00 3.26
N GLY A 21 -26.68 18.16 2.54
CA GLY A 21 -27.24 17.13 1.68
C GLY A 21 -28.07 16.08 2.44
N ARG A 22 -28.97 15.41 1.71
CA ARG A 22 -29.86 14.38 2.27
C ARG A 22 -29.23 12.98 2.30
N GLN A 23 -28.04 12.81 1.74
CA GLN A 23 -27.35 11.53 1.66
C GLN A 23 -26.24 11.45 2.70
N ASN A 24 -25.91 10.24 3.15
CA ASN A 24 -24.70 10.03 3.92
C ASN A 24 -23.49 10.02 2.99
N VAL A 25 -22.42 10.68 3.40
CA VAL A 25 -21.15 10.76 2.66
C VAL A 25 -20.07 10.02 3.44
N PHE A 26 -19.11 9.43 2.73
CA PHE A 26 -17.99 8.76 3.37
C PHE A 26 -16.89 9.77 3.73
N HIS A 27 -16.61 9.89 5.02
CA HIS A 27 -15.53 10.68 5.58
C HIS A 27 -14.25 9.82 5.66
N ALA A 28 -13.25 10.17 4.86
CA ALA A 28 -12.03 9.38 4.65
C ALA A 28 -10.94 9.60 5.71
N GLY A 29 -11.25 10.40 6.71
CA GLY A 29 -10.35 10.78 7.77
C GLY A 29 -11.08 11.08 9.06
N ILE A 30 -10.42 11.84 9.92
CA ILE A 30 -10.99 12.40 11.13
C ILE A 30 -10.79 13.91 11.14
N ASP A 31 -11.72 14.61 11.75
CA ASP A 31 -11.60 16.06 11.96
C ASP A 31 -11.21 16.34 13.40
N LEU A 32 -10.14 17.11 13.54
CA LEU A 32 -9.48 17.44 14.80
C LEU A 32 -9.46 18.95 14.99
N VAL A 33 -9.84 19.42 16.17
CA VAL A 33 -9.88 20.85 16.48
C VAL A 33 -8.93 21.19 17.62
N LYS A 34 -8.11 22.21 17.36
CA LYS A 34 -7.41 23.09 18.30
C LYS A 34 -7.83 24.53 18.06
N GLU A 35 -7.19 25.46 18.77
CA GLU A 35 -7.30 26.89 18.45
C GLU A 35 -6.87 27.17 17.00
N HIS A 36 -7.53 28.14 16.36
CA HIS A 36 -7.18 28.57 15.02
C HIS A 36 -5.70 29.01 14.96
N LYS A 37 -4.98 28.63 13.90
CA LYS A 37 -3.53 28.85 13.73
C LYS A 37 -2.62 28.13 14.73
N ALA A 38 -3.15 27.26 15.59
CA ALA A 38 -2.33 26.41 16.43
C ALA A 38 -1.33 25.58 15.59
N PRO A 39 -0.12 25.33 16.10
CA PRO A 39 0.87 24.53 15.39
C PRO A 39 0.36 23.10 15.17
N ILE A 40 0.53 22.61 13.94
CA ILE A 40 0.29 21.21 13.57
C ILE A 40 1.64 20.53 13.44
N TYR A 41 1.76 19.39 14.13
CA TYR A 41 2.96 18.57 14.17
C TYR A 41 2.72 17.25 13.44
N ALA A 42 3.78 16.71 12.82
CA ALA A 42 3.75 15.40 12.22
C ALA A 42 3.48 14.33 13.29
N PHE A 43 2.43 13.53 13.10
CA PHE A 43 2.09 12.43 14.02
C PHE A 43 3.06 11.27 13.94
N LEU A 44 3.76 11.14 12.81
CA LEU A 44 4.74 10.12 12.48
C LEU A 44 5.88 10.74 11.68
N GLU A 45 7.03 10.06 11.69
CA GLU A 45 8.13 10.40 10.79
C GLU A 45 7.84 9.92 9.36
N GLY A 46 8.47 10.55 8.39
CA GLY A 46 8.35 10.16 7.00
C GLY A 46 8.87 11.21 6.02
N THR A 47 8.58 11.00 4.74
CA THR A 47 8.96 11.93 3.67
C THR A 47 7.75 12.71 3.20
N VAL A 48 7.85 14.04 3.15
CA VAL A 48 6.80 14.90 2.59
C VAL A 48 6.70 14.66 1.10
N VAL A 49 5.65 13.97 0.65
CA VAL A 49 5.39 13.73 -0.78
C VAL A 49 4.64 14.89 -1.43
N PHE A 50 4.00 15.76 -0.63
CA PHE A 50 3.43 17.02 -1.09
C PHE A 50 3.30 18.02 0.06
N GLY A 51 3.68 19.28 -0.16
CA GLY A 51 3.40 20.41 0.74
C GLY A 51 2.99 21.65 -0.05
N GLY A 52 1.77 22.13 0.13
CA GLY A 52 1.25 23.31 -0.58
C GLY A 52 -0.27 23.29 -0.75
N PHE A 53 -0.79 24.12 -1.67
CA PHE A 53 -2.22 24.17 -1.98
C PHE A 53 -2.63 23.06 -2.94
N GLY A 54 -3.62 22.25 -2.56
CA GLY A 54 -4.11 21.12 -3.33
C GLY A 54 -4.90 21.56 -4.58
N GLN A 55 -4.47 21.11 -5.75
CA GLN A 55 -5.10 21.45 -7.03
C GLN A 55 -6.18 20.43 -7.42
N THR A 56 -7.26 20.90 -8.05
CA THR A 56 -8.30 20.03 -8.63
C THR A 56 -7.69 19.04 -9.63
N GLY A 57 -8.13 17.79 -9.58
CA GLY A 57 -7.62 16.71 -10.44
C GLY A 57 -6.34 16.02 -9.95
N SER A 58 -5.67 16.56 -8.93
CA SER A 58 -4.45 15.94 -8.37
C SER A 58 -4.72 14.80 -7.37
N GLY A 59 -5.95 14.70 -6.85
CA GLY A 59 -6.27 13.90 -5.65
C GLY A 59 -6.14 14.66 -4.32
N LEU A 60 -5.79 15.96 -4.39
CA LEU A 60 -5.76 16.89 -3.26
C LEU A 60 -6.70 18.10 -3.46
N GLY A 61 -7.49 18.11 -4.54
CA GLY A 61 -8.47 19.16 -4.79
C GLY A 61 -9.52 19.24 -3.67
N GLY A 62 -9.86 20.46 -3.26
CA GLY A 62 -10.83 20.72 -2.18
C GLY A 62 -10.25 20.67 -0.76
N TYR A 63 -9.06 20.09 -0.56
CA TYR A 63 -8.42 20.00 0.76
C TYR A 63 -7.71 21.29 1.22
N GLY A 64 -7.58 22.30 0.34
CA GLY A 64 -6.91 23.57 0.66
C GLY A 64 -5.39 23.41 0.77
N ASN A 65 -4.76 24.09 1.73
CA ASN A 65 -3.36 23.85 2.06
C ASN A 65 -3.21 22.51 2.77
N VAL A 66 -2.28 21.70 2.25
CA VAL A 66 -2.08 20.34 2.71
C VAL A 66 -0.59 20.02 2.90
N VAL A 67 -0.33 19.09 3.80
CA VAL A 67 0.93 18.33 3.87
C VAL A 67 0.55 16.85 3.75
N LEU A 68 1.18 16.13 2.84
CA LEU A 68 1.08 14.67 2.73
C LEU A 68 2.45 14.07 3.02
N ILE A 69 2.54 13.24 4.04
CA ILE A 69 3.76 12.54 4.45
C ILE A 69 3.61 11.06 4.16
N GLU A 70 4.55 10.47 3.42
CA GLU A 70 4.66 9.02 3.29
C GLU A 70 5.48 8.46 4.46
N ASP A 71 4.90 7.54 5.23
CA ASP A 71 5.62 6.85 6.29
C ASP A 71 6.53 5.74 5.74
N LEU A 72 7.28 5.08 6.63
CA LEU A 72 8.18 3.98 6.26
C LEU A 72 7.45 2.77 5.67
N ASN A 73 6.14 2.63 5.91
CA ASN A 73 5.31 1.55 5.40
C ASN A 73 4.65 1.90 4.06
N GLY A 74 4.83 3.12 3.55
CA GLY A 74 4.21 3.60 2.32
C GLY A 74 2.80 4.16 2.48
N TYR A 75 2.32 4.34 3.72
CA TYR A 75 1.04 4.98 3.99
C TYR A 75 1.16 6.50 3.87
N GLY A 76 0.16 7.12 3.27
CA GLY A 76 0.05 8.57 3.16
C GLY A 76 -0.68 9.18 4.35
N HIS A 77 0.01 10.03 5.11
CA HIS A 77 -0.52 10.81 6.21
C HIS A 77 -0.89 12.21 5.70
N LEU A 78 -2.18 12.42 5.40
CA LEU A 78 -2.65 13.70 4.89
C LEU A 78 -3.06 14.62 6.04
N TYR A 79 -2.54 15.84 6.05
CA TYR A 79 -2.92 16.92 6.95
C TYR A 79 -3.50 18.04 6.09
N ALA A 80 -4.79 18.32 6.23
CA ALA A 80 -5.52 19.23 5.34
C ALA A 80 -6.16 20.41 6.05
N HIS A 81 -6.66 21.34 5.23
CA HIS A 81 -7.29 22.59 5.64
C HIS A 81 -6.37 23.53 6.43
N LEU A 82 -5.06 23.40 6.23
CA LEU A 82 -4.06 24.19 6.95
C LEU A 82 -4.18 25.68 6.64
N ASP A 83 -3.80 26.54 7.58
CA ASP A 83 -3.66 27.98 7.34
C ASP A 83 -2.38 28.24 6.55
N SER A 84 -1.29 27.61 6.98
CA SER A 84 0.05 27.70 6.38
C SER A 84 0.76 26.36 6.41
N VAL A 85 1.62 26.11 5.41
CA VAL A 85 2.52 24.95 5.34
C VAL A 85 3.93 25.39 5.76
N ALA A 86 4.60 24.58 6.59
CA ALA A 86 5.93 24.88 7.12
C ALA A 86 7.04 23.96 6.59
N VAL A 87 6.70 23.01 5.71
CA VAL A 87 7.63 22.02 5.15
C VAL A 87 7.50 21.94 3.63
N ALA A 88 8.61 21.62 2.96
CA ALA A 88 8.67 21.50 1.52
C ALA A 88 8.52 20.03 1.06
N THR A 89 7.97 19.82 -0.13
CA THR A 89 7.98 18.52 -0.81
C THR A 89 9.41 17.98 -0.93
N GLY A 90 9.59 16.70 -0.64
CA GLY A 90 10.87 16.00 -0.60
C GLY A 90 11.59 16.04 0.74
N ALA A 91 11.14 16.87 1.69
CA ALA A 91 11.75 16.93 3.02
C ALA A 91 11.44 15.67 3.84
N HIS A 92 12.42 15.19 4.59
CA HIS A 92 12.17 14.23 5.67
C HIS A 92 11.72 15.00 6.92
N VAL A 93 10.71 14.48 7.63
CA VAL A 93 10.21 15.05 8.88
C VAL A 93 10.22 13.99 9.98
N SER A 94 10.59 14.40 11.19
CA SER A 94 10.49 13.54 12.37
C SER A 94 9.10 13.65 13.01
N LYS A 95 8.69 12.60 13.75
CA LYS A 95 7.52 12.67 14.64
C LYS A 95 7.66 13.87 15.59
N GLY A 96 6.61 14.68 15.70
CA GLY A 96 6.60 15.90 16.50
C GLY A 96 7.20 17.13 15.82
N GLN A 97 7.73 17.03 14.61
CA GLN A 97 8.19 18.20 13.85
C GLN A 97 7.01 19.04 13.39
N MET A 98 7.12 20.37 13.48
CA MET A 98 6.09 21.29 13.01
C MET A 98 6.00 21.24 11.48
N ILE A 99 4.80 21.04 10.94
CA ILE A 99 4.54 20.92 9.49
C ILE A 99 3.59 21.99 8.95
N GLY A 100 2.88 22.70 9.83
CA GLY A 100 1.98 23.76 9.42
C GLY A 100 1.20 24.32 10.61
N ARG A 101 0.10 25.01 10.29
CA ARG A 101 -0.82 25.59 11.27
C ARG A 101 -2.26 25.25 10.93
N GLN A 102 -3.10 25.03 11.93
CA GLN A 102 -4.52 24.74 11.73
C GLN A 102 -5.21 25.92 11.04
N GLY A 103 -6.01 25.64 10.02
CA GLY A 103 -6.69 26.69 9.26
C GLY A 103 -8.12 26.32 8.92
N ALA A 104 -8.62 26.96 7.88
CA ALA A 104 -9.93 26.74 7.29
C ALA A 104 -9.86 26.90 5.76
N THR A 105 -8.76 26.48 5.13
CA THR A 105 -8.60 26.58 3.68
C THR A 105 -9.26 25.41 2.95
N GLY A 106 -9.73 25.64 1.73
CA GLY A 106 -10.43 24.61 0.94
C GLY A 106 -11.92 24.53 1.28
N GLN A 107 -12.51 23.35 1.09
CA GLN A 107 -13.93 23.10 1.28
C GLN A 107 -14.22 22.68 2.73
N VAL A 108 -14.45 23.66 3.60
CA VAL A 108 -14.69 23.43 5.03
C VAL A 108 -15.82 24.30 5.57
N THR A 109 -16.41 23.87 6.69
CA THR A 109 -17.44 24.62 7.42
C THR A 109 -16.90 25.45 8.58
N GLY A 110 -15.63 25.25 8.95
CA GLY A 110 -14.97 25.96 10.05
C GLY A 110 -13.52 25.50 10.23
N SER A 111 -12.78 26.15 11.14
CA SER A 111 -11.36 25.81 11.33
C SER A 111 -11.19 24.47 12.04
N HIS A 112 -10.49 23.55 11.37
CA HIS A 112 -10.12 22.23 11.89
C HIS A 112 -8.95 21.67 11.07
N LEU A 113 -8.28 20.64 11.60
CA LEU A 113 -7.39 19.77 10.85
C LEU A 113 -8.20 18.55 10.38
N HIS A 114 -8.26 18.35 9.07
CA HIS A 114 -8.71 17.08 8.51
C HIS A 114 -7.50 16.16 8.31
N TYR A 115 -7.57 14.95 8.85
CA TYR A 115 -6.46 14.00 8.86
C TYR A 115 -6.87 12.64 8.29
N GLU A 116 -6.17 12.19 7.24
CA GLU A 116 -6.40 10.88 6.60
C GLU A 116 -5.17 9.97 6.72
N ILE A 117 -5.42 8.66 6.72
CA ILE A 117 -4.43 7.63 6.42
C ILE A 117 -4.81 7.00 5.08
N ARG A 118 -4.01 7.27 4.04
CA ARG A 118 -4.16 6.71 2.70
C ARG A 118 -3.29 5.48 2.54
N ARG A 119 -3.81 4.44 1.88
CA ARG A 119 -3.09 3.18 1.65
C ARG A 119 -1.89 3.31 0.73
N GLU A 120 -1.92 4.32 -0.15
CA GLU A 120 -0.87 4.62 -1.10
C GLU A 120 -0.71 6.16 -1.21
N THR A 121 0.36 6.62 -1.84
CA THR A 121 0.62 8.04 -2.14
C THR A 121 0.66 8.30 -3.66
N SER A 122 0.46 7.27 -4.48
CA SER A 122 0.50 7.35 -5.93
C SER A 122 -0.29 6.20 -6.56
N PRO A 123 -1.04 6.43 -7.67
CA PRO A 123 -1.24 7.72 -8.35
C PRO A 123 -2.09 8.70 -7.52
N SER A 124 -2.14 9.96 -7.97
CA SER A 124 -3.05 10.99 -7.43
C SER A 124 -2.99 11.15 -5.91
N TYR A 125 -1.79 11.10 -5.32
CA TYR A 125 -1.61 11.27 -3.88
C TYR A 125 -2.41 10.27 -3.02
N GLY A 126 -2.69 9.08 -3.55
CA GLY A 126 -3.48 8.05 -2.86
C GLY A 126 -4.99 8.23 -2.91
N TRP A 127 -5.47 9.23 -3.64
CA TRP A 127 -6.90 9.49 -3.77
C TRP A 127 -7.59 8.46 -4.66
N SER A 128 -8.79 8.03 -4.27
CA SER A 128 -9.68 7.17 -5.05
C SER A 128 -11.13 7.60 -4.86
N THR A 129 -11.97 7.28 -5.84
CA THR A 129 -13.43 7.42 -5.73
C THR A 129 -14.01 6.47 -4.68
N ASP A 130 -13.40 5.30 -4.50
CA ASP A 130 -13.69 4.40 -3.40
C ASP A 130 -12.79 4.74 -2.20
N LYS A 131 -13.24 5.74 -1.43
CA LYS A 131 -12.53 6.21 -0.24
C LYS A 131 -12.41 5.10 0.81
N ALA A 132 -13.47 4.32 1.03
CA ALA A 132 -13.49 3.28 2.04
C ALA A 132 -12.42 2.20 1.82
N SER A 133 -12.15 1.82 0.57
CA SER A 133 -11.08 0.86 0.27
C SER A 133 -9.69 1.49 0.23
N SER A 134 -9.57 2.78 -0.06
CA SER A 134 -8.28 3.49 -0.21
C SER A 134 -7.76 4.16 1.06
N THR A 135 -8.58 4.27 2.12
CA THR A 135 -8.18 4.83 3.42
C THR A 135 -8.31 3.84 4.57
N ILE A 136 -7.71 4.21 5.71
CA ILE A 136 -7.74 3.47 6.98
C ILE A 136 -8.25 4.42 8.06
N ASP A 137 -8.97 3.88 9.04
CA ASP A 137 -9.36 4.61 10.24
C ASP A 137 -8.10 5.16 10.96
N PRO A 138 -7.93 6.49 11.03
CA PRO A 138 -6.74 7.10 11.62
C PRO A 138 -6.60 6.88 13.12
N ILE A 139 -7.72 6.75 13.86
CA ILE A 139 -7.68 6.52 15.32
C ILE A 139 -7.12 5.13 15.59
N ILE A 140 -7.64 4.11 14.90
CA ILE A 140 -7.18 2.72 15.04
C ILE A 140 -5.71 2.63 14.64
N TYR A 141 -5.32 3.26 13.54
CA TYR A 141 -3.92 3.25 13.09
C TYR A 141 -2.98 3.86 14.13
N LEU A 142 -3.28 5.06 14.62
CA LEU A 142 -2.43 5.75 15.60
C LEU A 142 -2.39 5.06 16.96
N GLN A 143 -3.48 4.43 17.39
CA GLN A 143 -3.51 3.60 18.61
C GLN A 143 -2.59 2.39 18.49
N SER A 144 -2.62 1.69 17.35
CA SER A 144 -1.78 0.52 17.10
C SER A 144 -0.27 0.81 17.12
N LEU A 145 0.12 2.07 16.95
CA LEU A 145 1.51 2.51 17.00
C LEU A 145 1.96 2.81 18.43
N LYS A 146 1.07 3.34 19.28
CA LYS A 146 1.40 3.59 20.68
C LYS A 146 1.59 2.32 21.49
N GLU A 147 0.77 1.31 21.26
CA GLU A 147 0.92 0.01 21.93
C GLU A 147 2.31 -0.61 21.65
N LYS A 148 2.93 -0.26 20.51
CA LYS A 148 4.30 -0.64 20.17
C LYS A 148 5.36 0.21 20.88
N ASP A 149 5.11 1.49 21.12
CA ASP A 149 6.04 2.39 21.83
C ASP A 149 6.03 2.09 23.35
N GLU A 150 4.87 1.94 23.99
CA GLU A 150 4.72 1.73 25.44
C GLU A 150 5.24 0.35 25.92
N THR A 151 5.38 -0.63 25.01
CA THR A 151 5.95 -1.95 25.32
C THR A 151 7.48 -1.97 25.32
N THR A 152 8.16 -0.86 24.99
CA THR A 152 9.63 -0.77 24.92
C THR A 152 10.32 -0.09 26.12
N GLU A 153 9.58 0.49 27.07
CA GLU A 153 10.16 1.39 28.11
C GLU A 153 10.32 0.81 29.54
N ASN A 154 9.95 -0.45 29.84
CA ASN A 154 10.10 -1.00 31.21
C ASN A 154 10.64 -2.46 31.25
N LYS A 155 11.97 -2.65 31.48
CA LYS A 155 12.62 -3.65 32.38
C LYS A 155 14.14 -3.83 32.11
N PRO A 156 15.02 -4.07 33.13
CA PRO A 156 16.47 -4.21 32.96
C PRO A 156 16.91 -5.59 32.44
N SER A 157 18.09 -5.63 31.83
CA SER A 157 18.73 -6.77 31.17
C SER A 157 18.85 -8.03 32.02
N GLN A 158 18.25 -9.14 31.55
CA GLN A 158 18.81 -10.50 31.65
C GLN A 158 18.45 -11.27 30.38
N HIS A 159 19.43 -12.02 29.88
CA HIS A 159 19.40 -12.71 28.60
C HIS A 159 18.38 -13.87 28.59
N GLU A 160 17.78 -14.07 27.41
CA GLU A 160 16.97 -15.21 26.92
C GLU A 160 15.46 -15.27 27.23
N ASN A 161 14.66 -14.52 26.44
CA ASN A 161 13.86 -15.07 25.33
C ASN A 161 13.01 -13.95 24.71
N ILE A 162 13.52 -13.37 23.62
CA ILE A 162 12.91 -12.27 22.85
C ILE A 162 11.85 -12.86 21.90
N PRO A 163 10.56 -12.44 21.93
CA PRO A 163 9.67 -12.68 20.80
C PRO A 163 10.13 -11.82 19.59
N PRO A 164 10.34 -12.42 18.40
CA PRO A 164 11.11 -11.79 17.32
C PRO A 164 10.41 -10.59 16.66
N ILE A 165 11.19 -9.55 16.35
CA ILE A 165 10.87 -8.48 15.40
C ILE A 165 10.36 -9.15 14.11
N GLN A 166 9.17 -8.82 13.62
CA GLN A 166 8.67 -9.43 12.39
C GLN A 166 9.43 -8.90 11.17
N ILE A 167 10.51 -9.62 10.85
CA ILE A 167 11.25 -9.49 9.62
C ILE A 167 10.38 -10.09 8.51
N THR A 168 9.63 -9.27 7.77
CA THR A 168 8.80 -9.77 6.67
C THR A 168 9.72 -10.28 5.57
N LYS A 169 9.89 -11.60 5.51
CA LYS A 169 10.60 -12.27 4.43
C LYS A 169 9.60 -12.70 3.36
N TYR A 170 9.95 -12.51 2.10
CA TYR A 170 9.16 -12.96 0.97
C TYR A 170 9.85 -14.14 0.28
N GLN A 171 9.12 -15.25 0.15
CA GLN A 171 9.59 -16.41 -0.59
C GLN A 171 9.33 -16.19 -2.09
N VAL A 172 10.37 -15.82 -2.82
CA VAL A 172 10.36 -15.85 -4.28
C VAL A 172 10.34 -17.33 -4.70
N LYS A 173 9.20 -17.79 -5.24
CA LYS A 173 8.98 -19.20 -5.58
C LYS A 173 9.64 -19.59 -6.90
N ASN A 174 9.63 -18.68 -7.87
CA ASN A 174 10.16 -18.87 -9.22
C ASN A 174 11.08 -17.71 -9.59
N GLU A 175 11.99 -17.93 -10.52
CA GLU A 175 12.81 -16.87 -11.07
C GLU A 175 11.94 -15.78 -11.70
N THR A 176 12.15 -14.52 -11.29
CA THR A 176 11.35 -13.39 -11.73
C THR A 176 12.23 -12.21 -12.12
N SER A 177 11.71 -11.26 -12.89
CA SER A 177 12.44 -10.06 -13.25
C SER A 177 12.50 -9.10 -12.06
N GLY A 178 13.68 -8.51 -11.86
CA GLY A 178 13.90 -7.42 -10.92
C GLY A 178 13.97 -6.08 -11.63
N TYR A 179 13.33 -5.07 -11.07
CA TYR A 179 13.15 -3.77 -11.69
C TYR A 179 13.69 -2.64 -10.81
N VAL A 180 13.96 -1.49 -11.44
CA VAL A 180 14.46 -0.29 -10.76
C VAL A 180 13.38 0.33 -9.86
N THR A 181 12.13 0.36 -10.33
CA THR A 181 11.00 0.96 -9.61
C THR A 181 9.81 0.00 -9.51
N ALA A 182 8.87 0.32 -8.61
CA ALA A 182 7.60 -0.41 -8.52
C ALA A 182 6.75 -0.25 -9.80
N ALA A 183 6.77 0.94 -10.42
CA ALA A 183 6.04 1.19 -11.67
C ALA A 183 6.59 0.33 -12.82
N ASP A 184 7.91 0.21 -12.91
CA ASP A 184 8.60 -0.67 -13.86
C ASP A 184 8.22 -2.14 -13.66
N ALA A 185 8.19 -2.61 -12.41
CA ALA A 185 7.77 -3.97 -12.07
C ALA A 185 6.30 -4.23 -12.43
N LYS A 186 5.43 -3.25 -12.21
CA LYS A 186 4.01 -3.34 -12.55
C LYS A 186 3.79 -3.35 -14.07
N ALA A 187 4.58 -2.57 -14.82
CA ALA A 187 4.49 -2.45 -16.27
C ALA A 187 5.32 -3.47 -17.06
N GLY A 188 6.23 -4.21 -16.41
CA GLY A 188 7.17 -5.11 -17.06
C GLY A 188 8.20 -4.40 -17.94
N LYS A 189 8.62 -3.18 -17.59
CA LYS A 189 9.55 -2.34 -18.39
C LYS A 189 10.83 -2.06 -17.62
N ASN A 190 11.92 -1.69 -18.32
CA ASN A 190 13.19 -1.29 -17.68
C ASN A 190 13.74 -2.31 -16.68
N LYS A 191 13.86 -3.57 -17.13
CA LYS A 191 14.41 -4.66 -16.32
C LYS A 191 15.82 -4.29 -15.83
N LYS A 192 16.04 -4.37 -14.52
CA LYS A 192 17.33 -4.14 -13.84
C LYS A 192 18.15 -5.41 -13.72
N THR A 193 17.49 -6.51 -13.34
CA THR A 193 18.16 -7.78 -13.01
C THR A 193 17.18 -8.94 -13.07
N THR A 194 17.65 -10.14 -12.75
CA THR A 194 16.84 -11.33 -12.52
C THR A 194 16.96 -11.72 -11.04
N VAL A 195 15.83 -11.93 -10.38
CA VAL A 195 15.76 -12.37 -8.98
C VAL A 195 15.50 -13.87 -8.95
N LYS A 196 16.47 -14.63 -8.42
CA LYS A 196 16.40 -16.09 -8.32
C LYS A 196 15.41 -16.52 -7.22
N PRO A 197 14.83 -17.74 -7.30
CA PRO A 197 14.07 -18.32 -6.20
C PRO A 197 14.87 -18.30 -4.90
N GLY A 198 14.20 -17.97 -3.81
CA GLY A 198 14.85 -17.83 -2.51
C GLY A 198 14.03 -17.02 -1.54
N LEU A 199 14.51 -16.98 -0.30
CA LEU A 199 13.90 -16.20 0.77
C LEU A 199 14.63 -14.87 0.86
N TYR A 200 13.90 -13.77 0.66
CA TYR A 200 14.45 -12.41 0.66
C TYR A 200 13.80 -11.59 1.77
N PHE A 201 14.51 -10.57 2.25
CA PHE A 201 13.90 -9.54 3.08
C PHE A 201 13.03 -8.64 2.19
N VAL A 202 11.85 -8.27 2.68
CA VAL A 202 11.03 -7.23 2.06
C VAL A 202 11.53 -5.88 2.57
N TYR A 203 12.07 -5.07 1.66
CA TYR A 203 12.50 -3.72 1.97
C TYR A 203 11.35 -2.71 1.91
N LYS A 204 10.47 -2.82 0.91
CA LYS A 204 9.31 -1.94 0.70
C LYS A 204 8.26 -2.64 -0.19
N THR A 205 6.99 -2.26 -0.10
CA THR A 205 5.93 -2.65 -1.06
C THR A 205 5.28 -1.41 -1.67
N SER A 206 4.74 -1.51 -2.88
CA SER A 206 4.05 -0.40 -3.57
C SER A 206 3.28 -0.92 -4.78
N GLY A 207 1.99 -0.58 -4.92
CA GLY A 207 1.18 -0.95 -6.09
C GLY A 207 1.07 -2.45 -6.33
N GLY A 208 1.11 -3.26 -5.27
CA GLY A 208 1.15 -4.72 -5.31
C GLY A 208 2.53 -5.33 -5.62
N MET A 209 3.55 -4.50 -5.82
CA MET A 209 4.94 -4.92 -6.07
C MET A 209 5.72 -4.98 -4.75
N ILE A 210 6.82 -5.73 -4.76
CA ILE A 210 7.65 -5.98 -3.57
C ILE A 210 9.09 -5.66 -3.90
N ASN A 211 9.75 -4.81 -3.12
CA ASN A 211 11.19 -4.63 -3.20
C ASN A 211 11.88 -5.69 -2.33
N VAL A 212 12.57 -6.62 -2.96
CA VAL A 212 13.24 -7.75 -2.31
C VAL A 212 14.75 -7.57 -2.28
N THR A 213 15.37 -7.89 -1.14
CA THR A 213 16.81 -7.73 -0.90
C THR A 213 17.37 -8.91 -0.10
N THR A 214 18.65 -9.23 -0.28
CA THR A 214 19.37 -10.23 0.52
C THR A 214 19.95 -9.66 1.81
N LYS A 215 19.95 -8.33 1.95
CA LYS A 215 20.46 -7.62 3.13
C LYS A 215 19.33 -6.83 3.77
N ASN A 216 18.96 -7.21 5.00
CA ASN A 216 17.91 -6.55 5.75
C ASN A 216 18.14 -5.03 5.84
N GLY A 217 17.08 -4.25 5.65
CA GLY A 217 17.14 -2.78 5.74
C GLY A 217 17.80 -2.06 4.55
N THR A 218 18.12 -2.73 3.45
CA THR A 218 18.71 -2.08 2.26
C THR A 218 17.85 -2.26 1.00
N PRO A 219 17.67 -1.23 0.14
CA PRO A 219 16.93 -1.38 -1.10
C PRO A 219 17.54 -2.45 -2.01
N GLY A 220 16.71 -3.34 -2.52
CA GLY A 220 17.09 -4.37 -3.48
C GLY A 220 16.48 -4.12 -4.86
N SER A 221 15.69 -5.08 -5.35
CA SER A 221 15.03 -4.99 -6.65
C SER A 221 13.53 -5.10 -6.48
N TRP A 222 12.77 -4.26 -7.19
CA TRP A 222 11.32 -4.41 -7.25
C TRP A 222 10.96 -5.64 -8.07
N ILE A 223 10.06 -6.47 -7.56
CA ILE A 223 9.49 -7.62 -8.25
C ILE A 223 7.98 -7.46 -8.27
N ASN A 224 7.37 -8.01 -9.29
CA ASN A 224 5.94 -8.22 -9.29
C ASN A 224 5.65 -9.63 -8.74
N PRO A 225 5.03 -9.77 -7.56
CA PRO A 225 4.75 -11.08 -6.95
C PRO A 225 3.75 -11.91 -7.76
N ASN A 226 2.98 -11.24 -8.64
CA ASN A 226 2.04 -11.86 -9.56
C ASN A 226 2.63 -11.98 -10.97
N GLU A 227 3.82 -11.43 -11.23
CA GLU A 227 4.55 -11.74 -12.44
C GLU A 227 4.89 -13.22 -12.38
N ILE A 228 4.22 -13.91 -13.27
CA ILE A 228 4.52 -15.30 -13.55
C ILE A 228 5.95 -15.24 -14.07
N GLY A 229 6.89 -15.66 -13.21
CA GLY A 229 8.30 -15.76 -13.54
C GLY A 229 8.46 -16.29 -14.95
N SER A 230 9.50 -15.84 -15.65
CA SER A 230 9.76 -16.12 -17.07
C SER A 230 10.05 -17.60 -17.37
N ALA A 231 9.32 -18.55 -16.78
CA ALA A 231 9.02 -19.82 -17.40
C ALA A 231 8.35 -19.51 -18.73
N THR A 232 9.17 -19.38 -19.76
CA THR A 232 8.74 -19.19 -21.13
C THR A 232 8.12 -20.52 -21.52
N PHE A 233 6.81 -20.64 -21.32
CA PHE A 233 6.08 -21.81 -21.77
C PHE A 233 6.23 -21.90 -23.29
N LYS A 234 6.66 -23.06 -23.77
CA LYS A 234 6.80 -23.32 -25.21
C LYS A 234 5.72 -24.29 -25.66
N VAL A 235 5.28 -24.17 -26.90
CA VAL A 235 4.47 -25.21 -27.55
C VAL A 235 5.25 -26.53 -27.47
N SER A 236 4.53 -27.63 -27.22
CA SER A 236 5.06 -28.98 -26.97
C SER A 236 5.76 -29.21 -25.63
N GLN A 237 5.88 -28.20 -24.76
CA GLN A 237 6.40 -28.39 -23.40
C GLN A 237 5.41 -29.21 -22.55
N LYS A 238 5.93 -30.13 -21.74
CA LYS A 238 5.15 -30.81 -20.70
C LYS A 238 5.09 -29.97 -19.42
N VAL A 239 3.88 -29.81 -18.88
CA VAL A 239 3.59 -29.03 -17.66
C VAL A 239 2.64 -29.79 -16.75
N LYS A 240 2.76 -29.59 -15.45
CA LYS A 240 1.91 -30.22 -14.44
C LYS A 240 0.85 -29.26 -13.95
N ILE A 241 -0.42 -29.67 -13.97
CA ILE A 241 -1.51 -28.90 -13.35
C ILE A 241 -1.39 -29.03 -11.83
N LYS A 242 -1.33 -27.90 -11.10
CA LYS A 242 -1.19 -27.89 -9.64
C LYS A 242 -2.41 -28.51 -8.95
N SER A 243 -2.19 -29.09 -7.77
CA SER A 243 -3.26 -29.63 -6.91
C SER A 243 -4.31 -28.59 -6.49
N ASN A 244 -3.90 -27.32 -6.37
CA ASN A 244 -4.76 -26.21 -5.96
C ASN A 244 -5.39 -25.45 -7.13
N ALA A 245 -5.16 -25.85 -8.39
CA ALA A 245 -5.80 -25.25 -9.55
C ALA A 245 -7.33 -25.38 -9.43
N THR A 246 -8.07 -24.28 -9.62
CA THR A 246 -9.52 -24.24 -9.32
C THR A 246 -10.38 -24.39 -10.57
N LYS A 247 -10.23 -23.50 -11.54
CA LYS A 247 -11.07 -23.39 -12.74
C LYS A 247 -10.23 -23.33 -14.01
N TYR A 248 -10.82 -23.75 -15.13
CA TYR A 248 -10.23 -23.46 -16.44
C TYR A 248 -10.16 -21.95 -16.66
N SER A 249 -9.15 -21.49 -17.41
CA SER A 249 -8.86 -20.05 -17.58
C SER A 249 -10.03 -19.27 -18.18
N ARG A 250 -10.71 -19.87 -19.17
CA ARG A 250 -11.73 -19.22 -20.00
C ARG A 250 -13.13 -19.79 -19.80
N SER A 251 -13.36 -20.47 -18.68
CA SER A 251 -14.69 -20.98 -18.34
C SER A 251 -14.92 -20.92 -16.84
N ASN A 252 -16.19 -20.94 -16.44
CA ASN A 252 -16.57 -21.04 -15.03
C ASN A 252 -16.54 -22.48 -14.50
N VAL A 253 -16.07 -23.44 -15.31
CA VAL A 253 -16.02 -24.87 -14.95
C VAL A 253 -14.79 -25.16 -14.10
N SER A 254 -14.99 -25.88 -13.00
CA SER A 254 -13.92 -26.33 -12.12
C SER A 254 -13.06 -27.41 -12.78
N ILE A 255 -11.75 -27.40 -12.52
CA ILE A 255 -10.83 -28.44 -13.00
C ILE A 255 -11.04 -29.71 -12.15
N PRO A 256 -11.50 -30.84 -12.74
CA PRO A 256 -11.70 -32.09 -12.02
C PRO A 256 -10.42 -32.58 -11.31
N ARG A 257 -10.58 -33.16 -10.13
CA ARG A 257 -9.47 -33.69 -9.31
C ARG A 257 -8.58 -34.67 -10.08
N GLN A 258 -9.16 -35.46 -10.99
CA GLN A 258 -8.46 -36.44 -11.82
C GLN A 258 -7.43 -35.84 -12.80
N TYR A 259 -7.51 -34.53 -13.08
CA TYR A 259 -6.55 -33.82 -13.94
C TYR A 259 -5.48 -33.05 -13.18
N LYS A 260 -5.58 -32.98 -11.85
CA LYS A 260 -4.59 -32.29 -11.02
C LYS A 260 -3.42 -33.22 -10.72
N ASN A 261 -2.24 -32.65 -10.52
CA ASN A 261 -0.97 -33.34 -10.29
C ASN A 261 -0.52 -34.29 -11.43
N LYS A 262 -1.05 -34.14 -12.64
CA LYS A 262 -0.62 -34.89 -13.83
C LYS A 262 0.07 -33.96 -14.84
N TYR A 263 0.92 -34.54 -15.67
CA TYR A 263 1.63 -33.84 -16.74
C TYR A 263 0.84 -33.85 -18.04
N TYR A 264 0.89 -32.74 -18.75
CA TYR A 264 0.16 -32.47 -19.98
C TYR A 264 1.01 -31.69 -20.97
N THR A 265 0.66 -31.76 -22.25
CA THR A 265 1.42 -31.10 -23.32
C THR A 265 0.76 -29.78 -23.68
N ILE A 266 1.56 -28.71 -23.74
CA ILE A 266 1.09 -27.42 -24.24
C ILE A 266 0.89 -27.48 -25.75
N GLN A 267 -0.31 -27.13 -26.21
CA GLN A 267 -0.65 -26.97 -27.62
C GLN A 267 -0.45 -25.53 -28.11
N GLN A 268 -0.79 -24.54 -27.28
CA GLN A 268 -0.67 -23.12 -27.60
C GLN A 268 -0.32 -22.32 -26.35
N VAL A 269 0.38 -21.20 -26.53
CA VAL A 269 0.77 -20.30 -25.46
C VAL A 269 0.06 -18.97 -25.66
N GLY A 270 -0.82 -18.62 -24.74
CA GLY A 270 -1.48 -17.32 -24.66
C GLY A 270 -0.68 -16.35 -23.79
N ASN A 271 -1.23 -15.15 -23.57
CA ASN A 271 -0.58 -14.15 -22.73
C ASN A 271 -0.52 -14.60 -21.25
N GLU A 272 -1.64 -15.05 -20.70
CA GLU A 272 -1.78 -15.43 -19.28
C GLU A 272 -2.06 -16.94 -19.06
N ASP A 273 -2.36 -17.67 -20.13
CA ASP A 273 -2.75 -19.07 -20.11
C ASP A 273 -2.07 -19.89 -21.21
N VAL A 274 -2.20 -21.22 -21.13
CA VAL A 274 -1.78 -22.15 -22.18
C VAL A 274 -2.92 -23.10 -22.50
N LEU A 275 -3.04 -23.49 -23.76
CA LEU A 275 -3.96 -24.53 -24.20
C LEU A 275 -3.32 -25.89 -23.95
N ILE A 276 -3.99 -26.75 -23.18
CA ILE A 276 -3.55 -28.12 -22.93
C ILE A 276 -4.10 -29.05 -24.00
N LYS A 277 -3.22 -29.76 -24.73
CA LYS A 277 -3.56 -30.62 -25.87
C LYS A 277 -4.53 -31.73 -25.49
N GLU A 278 -4.29 -32.43 -24.38
CA GLU A 278 -5.07 -33.60 -23.98
C GLU A 278 -6.43 -33.24 -23.35
N LEU A 279 -6.60 -31.99 -22.92
CA LEU A 279 -7.82 -31.50 -22.28
C LEU A 279 -8.63 -30.56 -23.17
N TYR A 280 -8.07 -30.13 -24.31
CA TYR A 280 -8.61 -29.09 -25.19
C TYR A 280 -9.11 -27.86 -24.41
N SER A 281 -8.39 -27.50 -23.34
CA SER A 281 -8.83 -26.49 -22.39
C SER A 281 -7.68 -25.59 -21.98
N TRP A 282 -7.99 -24.31 -21.80
CA TRP A 282 -7.04 -23.29 -21.36
C TRP A 282 -6.84 -23.34 -19.85
N ILE A 283 -5.59 -23.39 -19.40
CA ILE A 283 -5.20 -23.36 -17.99
C ILE A 283 -4.32 -22.14 -17.76
N LYS A 284 -4.60 -21.39 -16.68
CA LYS A 284 -3.78 -20.22 -16.34
C LYS A 284 -2.35 -20.65 -16.07
N LYS A 285 -1.37 -19.88 -16.54
CA LYS A 285 0.06 -20.17 -16.31
C LYS A 285 0.39 -20.25 -14.81
N VAL A 286 -0.32 -19.48 -13.97
CA VAL A 286 -0.19 -19.54 -12.51
C VAL A 286 -0.61 -20.89 -11.90
N ASP A 287 -1.41 -21.69 -12.61
CA ASP A 287 -1.90 -23.00 -12.15
C ASP A 287 -1.02 -24.16 -12.64
N LEU A 288 0.13 -23.85 -13.24
CA LEU A 288 1.05 -24.82 -13.84
C LEU A 288 2.43 -24.83 -13.17
N GLN A 289 3.06 -25.99 -13.17
CA GLN A 289 4.45 -26.25 -12.75
C GLN A 289 5.22 -26.93 -13.88
#